data_AF-A0A831UVZ1-F1
#
_entry.id   AF-A0A831UVZ1-F1
#
_cell.length_a   1.000
_cell.length_b   1.000
_cell.length_c   1.000
_cell.angle_alpha   90.00
_cell.angle_beta   90.00
_cell.angle_gamma   90.00
#
_symmetry.space_group_name_H-M   'P 1'
#
loop_
_entity.id
_entity.type
_entity.pdbx_description
1 polymer ?
#
loop_
_entity_poly.entity_id
_entity_poly.type
_entity_poly.pdbx_seq_one_letter_code
_entity_poly.pdbx_strand_id
1 'polypeptide(L)'
;MAVEVVERPLPKPSDEGYVEARLLEALVEARLALRFLEEGLTRNAAGKAFQAWRALLAALLRLELDRLKALAKTEEERRWLESTAVPRVPTTKMVALSLMLEKAGHEGISLWTDRALLLHDYQYNGPDPDMALSKFGSREEAVEYVLRLAGEVARRVETLRGRVKRPDELDKALAELRGALGR
;
A
#
# COMPACT_ATOMS: atom_id res chain seq x y z
N MET A 1 -17.95 -1.39 11.41
CA MET A 1 -16.60 -2.00 11.64
C MET A 1 -15.57 -1.36 10.70
N ALA A 2 -14.27 -1.39 11.00
CA ALA A 2 -13.27 -0.78 10.11
C ALA A 2 -13.24 -1.38 8.67
N VAL A 3 -13.84 -2.56 8.45
CA VAL A 3 -14.02 -3.13 7.10
C VAL A 3 -15.08 -2.38 6.26
N GLU A 4 -16.08 -1.75 6.88
CA GLU A 4 -17.08 -0.97 6.11
C GLU A 4 -16.47 0.27 5.45
N VAL A 5 -15.29 0.72 5.89
CA VAL A 5 -14.61 1.89 5.34
C VAL A 5 -14.17 1.65 3.90
N VAL A 6 -13.72 0.44 3.55
CA VAL A 6 -13.31 0.11 2.18
C VAL A 6 -14.48 -0.04 1.22
N GLU A 7 -15.70 -0.25 1.75
CA GLU A 7 -16.93 -0.35 0.95
C GLU A 7 -17.56 1.04 0.66
N ARG A 8 -17.07 2.10 1.31
CA ARG A 8 -17.51 3.47 1.01
C ARG A 8 -17.00 3.88 -0.38
N PRO A 9 -17.79 4.65 -1.15
CA PRO A 9 -17.29 5.23 -2.40
C PRO A 9 -16.01 6.03 -2.15
N LEU A 10 -14.95 5.70 -2.88
CA LEU A 10 -13.71 6.47 -2.84
C LEU A 10 -13.98 7.91 -3.32
N PRO A 11 -13.53 8.93 -2.58
CA PRO A 11 -13.55 10.32 -3.07
C PRO A 11 -12.81 10.44 -4.41
N LYS A 12 -13.09 11.50 -5.18
CA LYS A 12 -12.29 11.73 -6.39
C LYS A 12 -10.86 12.04 -5.97
N PRO A 13 -9.85 11.66 -6.78
CA PRO A 13 -8.45 12.01 -6.52
C PRO A 13 -8.21 13.51 -6.30
N SER A 14 -9.02 14.38 -6.90
CA SER A 14 -8.98 15.84 -6.67
C SER A 14 -9.39 16.26 -5.26
N ASP A 15 -10.22 15.47 -4.58
CA ASP A 15 -10.88 15.83 -3.34
C ASP A 15 -9.92 15.73 -2.15
N GLU A 16 -10.08 16.64 -1.19
CA GLU A 16 -9.21 16.69 0.01
C GLU A 16 -9.30 15.39 0.85
N GLY A 17 -10.44 14.70 0.83
CA GLY A 17 -10.66 13.45 1.56
C GLY A 17 -10.03 12.21 0.91
N TYR A 18 -9.51 12.30 -0.32
CA TYR A 18 -8.96 11.13 -1.03
C TYR A 18 -7.77 10.52 -0.30
N VAL A 19 -6.85 11.35 0.19
CA VAL A 19 -5.66 10.89 0.92
C VAL A 19 -6.08 10.11 2.17
N GLU A 20 -6.99 10.69 2.96
CA GLU A 20 -7.50 10.05 4.18
C GLU A 20 -8.17 8.71 3.88
N ALA A 21 -9.01 8.65 2.86
CA ALA A 21 -9.66 7.40 2.44
C ALA A 21 -8.65 6.33 2.02
N ARG A 22 -7.61 6.70 1.26
CA ARG A 22 -6.54 5.78 0.84
C ARG A 22 -5.66 5.30 2.00
N LEU A 23 -5.37 6.16 2.98
CA LEU A 23 -4.63 5.76 4.18
C LEU A 23 -5.46 4.82 5.06
N LEU A 24 -6.76 5.07 5.21
CA LEU A 24 -7.68 4.17 5.89
C LEU A 24 -7.78 2.81 5.18
N GLU A 25 -7.94 2.81 3.86
CA GLU A 25 -7.92 1.61 3.03
C GLU A 25 -6.62 0.82 3.24
N ALA A 26 -5.46 1.48 3.24
CA ALA A 26 -4.18 0.84 3.48
C ALA A 26 -4.13 0.11 4.84
N LEU A 27 -4.59 0.75 5.92
CA LEU A 27 -4.61 0.14 7.26
C LEU A 27 -5.60 -1.03 7.35
N VAL A 28 -6.78 -0.89 6.74
CA VAL A 28 -7.82 -1.92 6.76
C VAL A 28 -7.39 -3.15 5.97
N GLU A 29 -6.83 -2.96 4.78
CA GLU A 29 -6.31 -4.03 3.93
C GLU A 29 -5.12 -4.75 4.61
N ALA A 30 -4.22 -4.01 5.27
CA ALA A 30 -3.13 -4.60 6.04
C ALA A 30 -3.65 -5.47 7.20
N ARG A 31 -4.68 -5.00 7.92
CA ARG A 31 -5.29 -5.78 9.01
C ARG A 31 -6.02 -7.02 8.48
N LEU A 32 -6.68 -6.92 7.33
CA LEU A 32 -7.29 -8.08 6.67
C LEU A 32 -6.23 -9.11 6.25
N ALA A 33 -5.05 -8.67 5.81
CA ALA A 33 -3.94 -9.56 5.53
C ALA A 33 -3.57 -10.39 6.77
N LEU A 34 -3.45 -9.75 7.94
CA LEU A 34 -3.15 -10.45 9.19
C LEU A 34 -4.24 -11.43 9.61
N ARG A 35 -5.52 -11.05 9.46
CA ARG A 35 -6.64 -11.97 9.70
C ARG A 35 -6.56 -13.21 8.80
N PHE A 36 -6.25 -13.03 7.53
CA PHE A 36 -6.09 -14.15 6.60
C PHE A 36 -4.89 -15.03 6.95
N LEU A 37 -3.83 -14.48 7.53
CA LEU A 37 -2.75 -15.30 8.09
C LEU A 37 -3.22 -16.15 9.27
N GLU A 38 -4.02 -15.59 10.19
CA GLU A 38 -4.60 -16.33 11.33
C GLU A 38 -5.48 -17.50 10.86
N GLU A 39 -6.17 -17.35 9.73
CA GLU A 39 -6.97 -18.39 9.10
C GLU A 39 -6.16 -19.37 8.22
N GLY A 40 -4.84 -19.17 8.09
CA GLY A 40 -3.96 -20.00 7.27
C GLY A 40 -4.03 -19.71 5.76
N LEU A 41 -4.69 -18.63 5.33
CA LEU A 41 -4.91 -18.26 3.94
C LEU A 41 -3.78 -17.38 3.39
N THR A 42 -2.56 -17.92 3.27
CA THR A 42 -1.34 -17.13 2.96
C THR A 42 -1.38 -16.41 1.61
N ARG A 43 -1.95 -17.03 0.56
CA ARG A 43 -2.11 -16.39 -0.76
C ARG A 43 -3.02 -15.16 -0.69
N ASN A 44 -4.16 -15.30 -0.02
CA ASN A 44 -5.11 -14.20 0.16
C ASN A 44 -4.50 -13.09 1.03
N ALA A 45 -3.76 -13.46 2.08
CA ALA A 45 -3.04 -12.51 2.91
C ALA A 45 -2.02 -11.70 2.10
N ALA A 46 -1.26 -12.34 1.22
CA ALA A 46 -0.32 -11.66 0.32
C ALA A 46 -1.03 -10.65 -0.59
N GLY A 47 -2.18 -11.04 -1.17
CA GLY A 47 -2.99 -10.13 -1.97
C GLY A 47 -3.48 -8.91 -1.19
N LYS A 48 -3.92 -9.11 0.06
CA LYS A 48 -4.36 -8.04 0.95
C LYS A 48 -3.21 -7.11 1.37
N ALA A 49 -2.03 -7.65 1.67
CA ALA A 49 -0.84 -6.86 1.95
C ALA A 49 -0.38 -6.03 0.74
N PHE A 50 -0.48 -6.60 -0.47
CA PHE A 50 -0.22 -5.85 -1.70
C PHE A 50 -1.22 -4.70 -1.91
N GLN A 51 -2.53 -4.95 -1.72
CA GLN A 51 -3.53 -3.87 -1.84
C GLN A 51 -3.30 -2.77 -0.81
N ALA A 52 -2.93 -3.13 0.42
CA ALA A 52 -2.57 -2.17 1.47
C ALA A 52 -1.43 -1.24 1.02
N TRP A 53 -0.37 -1.82 0.46
CA TRP A 53 0.75 -1.05 -0.09
C TRP A 53 0.35 -0.16 -1.25
N ARG A 54 -0.47 -0.68 -2.18
CA ARG A 54 -0.95 0.07 -3.34
C ARG A 54 -1.82 1.27 -2.94
N ALA A 55 -2.68 1.11 -1.93
CA ALA A 55 -3.47 2.20 -1.38
C ALA A 55 -2.58 3.28 -0.71
N LEU A 56 -1.55 2.87 0.03
CA LEU A 56 -0.55 3.78 0.58
C LEU A 56 0.19 4.56 -0.52
N LEU A 57 0.62 3.89 -1.61
CA LEU A 57 1.21 4.57 -2.75
C LEU A 57 0.25 5.60 -3.37
N ALA A 58 -1.04 5.28 -3.50
CA ALA A 58 -2.03 6.23 -4.02
C ALA A 58 -2.14 7.49 -3.14
N ALA A 59 -2.13 7.33 -1.81
CA ALA A 59 -2.13 8.44 -0.87
C ALA A 59 -0.89 9.32 -1.02
N LEU A 60 0.29 8.71 -1.09
CA LEU A 60 1.56 9.41 -1.23
C LEU A 60 1.69 10.14 -2.57
N LEU A 61 1.29 9.48 -3.67
CA LEU A 61 1.27 10.11 -5.00
C LEU A 61 0.35 11.34 -5.02
N ARG A 62 -0.79 11.28 -4.32
CA ARG A 62 -1.68 12.43 -4.23
C ARG A 62 -1.09 13.56 -3.39
N LEU A 63 -0.48 13.23 -2.24
CA LEU A 63 0.15 14.20 -1.35
C LEU A 63 1.31 14.94 -2.01
N GLU A 64 2.09 14.22 -2.81
CA GLU A 64 3.28 14.76 -3.48
C GLU A 64 3.01 15.21 -4.92
N LEU A 65 1.75 15.24 -5.38
CA LEU A 65 1.42 15.41 -6.80
C LEU A 65 2.07 16.65 -7.41
N ASP A 66 2.02 17.80 -6.73
CA ASP A 66 2.63 19.04 -7.23
C ASP A 66 4.15 18.92 -7.35
N ARG A 67 4.81 18.27 -6.39
CA ARG A 67 6.25 18.01 -6.42
C ARG A 67 6.62 17.03 -7.52
N LEU A 68 5.82 15.97 -7.71
CA LEU A 68 6.00 15.00 -8.78
C LEU A 68 5.84 15.64 -10.16
N LYS A 69 4.86 16.54 -10.33
CA LYS A 69 4.69 17.33 -11.57
C LYS A 69 5.86 18.27 -11.83
N ALA A 70 6.45 18.85 -10.78
CA ALA A 70 7.66 19.66 -10.91
C ALA A 70 8.89 18.83 -11.34
N LEU A 71 8.97 17.57 -10.92
CA LEU A 71 10.01 16.62 -11.34
C LEU A 71 9.78 16.03 -12.75
N ALA A 72 8.54 16.03 -13.22
CA ALA A 72 8.16 15.50 -14.53
C ALA A 72 8.79 16.34 -15.65
N LYS A 73 9.33 15.64 -16.66
CA LYS A 73 10.08 16.26 -17.75
C LYS A 73 9.19 16.78 -18.87
N THR A 74 7.99 16.20 -19.01
CA THR A 74 7.07 16.53 -20.09
C THR A 74 5.68 16.84 -19.55
N GLU A 75 4.91 17.61 -20.32
CA GLU A 75 3.51 17.90 -20.00
C GLU A 75 2.63 16.64 -20.07
N GLU A 76 2.97 15.69 -20.94
CA GLU A 76 2.30 14.39 -21.00
C GLU A 76 2.47 13.60 -19.69
N GLU A 77 3.70 13.54 -19.16
CA GLU A 77 3.98 12.89 -17.88
C GLU A 77 3.22 13.56 -16.73
N ARG A 78 3.15 14.90 -16.71
CA ARG A 78 2.36 15.65 -15.73
C ARG A 78 0.88 15.27 -15.76
N ARG A 79 0.28 15.24 -16.96
CA ARG A 79 -1.13 14.84 -17.14
C ARG A 79 -1.36 13.37 -16.78
N TRP A 80 -0.40 12.51 -17.08
CA TRP A 80 -0.46 11.10 -16.74
C TRP A 80 -0.44 10.87 -15.22
N LEU A 81 0.37 11.64 -14.48
CA LEU A 81 0.40 11.57 -13.02
C LEU A 81 -0.99 11.83 -12.42
N GLU A 82 -1.68 12.87 -12.87
CA GLU A 82 -3.01 13.25 -12.38
C GLU A 82 -4.11 12.28 -12.80
N SER A 83 -4.15 11.94 -14.10
CA SER A 83 -5.27 11.19 -14.68
C SER A 83 -5.16 9.68 -14.48
N THR A 84 -3.94 9.16 -14.28
CA THR A 84 -3.67 7.71 -14.31
C THR A 84 -2.87 7.24 -13.10
N ALA A 85 -1.75 7.88 -12.75
CA ALA A 85 -0.90 7.38 -11.67
C ALA A 85 -1.59 7.46 -10.31
N VAL A 86 -2.05 8.65 -9.91
CA VAL A 86 -2.74 8.85 -8.62
C VAL A 86 -4.02 8.01 -8.49
N PRO A 87 -4.91 7.94 -9.51
CA PRO A 87 -6.17 7.23 -9.35
C PRO A 87 -6.03 5.71 -9.43
N ARG A 88 -5.09 5.20 -10.26
CA ARG A 88 -5.02 3.77 -10.59
C ARG A 88 -3.84 3.04 -10.01
N VAL A 89 -2.71 3.71 -9.73
CA VAL A 89 -1.43 3.08 -9.33
C VAL A 89 -1.17 1.79 -10.13
N PRO A 90 -0.91 1.88 -11.45
CA PRO A 90 -0.76 0.70 -12.29
C PRO A 90 0.40 -0.17 -11.80
N THR A 91 0.17 -1.48 -11.60
CA THR A 91 1.19 -2.40 -11.06
C THR A 91 2.49 -2.37 -11.87
N THR A 92 2.38 -2.33 -13.21
CA THR A 92 3.52 -2.25 -14.14
C THR A 92 4.34 -0.96 -14.04
N LYS A 93 3.84 0.06 -13.33
CA LYS A 93 4.50 1.35 -13.13
C LYS A 93 4.86 1.62 -11.67
N MET A 94 4.51 0.72 -10.73
CA MET A 94 4.75 0.93 -9.30
C MET A 94 6.23 1.16 -8.98
N VAL A 95 7.16 0.43 -9.61
CA VAL A 95 8.62 0.66 -9.44
C VAL A 95 8.98 2.09 -9.83
N ALA A 96 8.61 2.53 -11.03
CA ALA A 96 8.91 3.89 -11.49
C ALA A 96 8.30 4.97 -10.56
N LEU A 97 7.03 4.78 -10.15
CA LEU A 97 6.34 5.68 -9.24
C LEU A 97 7.01 5.75 -7.86
N SER A 98 7.44 4.61 -7.32
CA SER A 98 8.14 4.55 -6.04
C SER A 98 9.50 5.28 -6.09
N LEU A 99 10.26 5.14 -7.18
CA LEU A 99 11.51 5.88 -7.38
C LEU A 99 11.27 7.40 -7.50
N MET A 100 10.15 7.83 -8.08
CA MET A 100 9.78 9.26 -8.09
C MET A 100 9.44 9.75 -6.68
N LEU A 101 8.75 8.94 -5.87
CA LEU A 101 8.45 9.26 -4.48
C LEU A 101 9.72 9.35 -3.62
N GLU A 102 10.75 8.53 -3.88
CA GLU A 102 12.05 8.68 -3.21
C GLU A 102 12.72 10.02 -3.53
N LYS A 103 12.67 10.46 -4.79
CA LYS A 103 13.13 11.81 -5.18
C LYS A 103 12.28 12.92 -4.52
N ALA A 104 11.04 12.62 -4.17
CA ALA A 104 10.17 13.47 -3.36
C ALA A 104 10.43 13.35 -1.85
N GLY A 105 11.44 12.59 -1.41
CA GLY A 105 11.86 12.48 -0.01
C GLY A 105 11.27 11.28 0.75
N HIS A 106 10.53 10.38 0.09
CA HIS A 106 9.98 9.18 0.72
C HIS A 106 10.97 8.02 0.69
N GLU A 107 12.10 8.17 1.40
CA GLU A 107 13.20 7.20 1.41
C GLU A 107 12.73 5.75 1.65
N GLY A 108 13.35 4.81 0.92
CA GLY A 108 13.13 3.38 1.06
C GLY A 108 11.80 2.88 0.48
N ILE A 109 10.97 3.74 -0.12
CA ILE A 109 9.68 3.31 -0.65
C ILE A 109 9.80 2.40 -1.87
N SER A 110 10.88 2.51 -2.64
CA SER A 110 11.12 1.58 -3.76
C SER A 110 11.39 0.16 -3.26
N LEU A 111 12.26 0.00 -2.26
CA LEU A 111 12.58 -1.28 -1.65
C LEU A 111 11.34 -2.01 -1.12
N TRP A 112 10.43 -1.29 -0.47
CA TRP A 112 9.19 -1.89 0.02
C TRP A 112 8.16 -2.13 -1.08
N THR A 113 8.21 -1.35 -2.16
CA THR A 113 7.42 -1.61 -3.37
C THR A 113 7.84 -2.90 -4.05
N ASP A 114 9.14 -3.19 -4.11
CA ASP A 114 9.63 -4.46 -4.63
C ASP A 114 9.10 -5.64 -3.79
N ARG A 115 9.12 -5.52 -2.46
CA ARG A 115 8.53 -6.54 -1.56
C ARG A 115 7.04 -6.74 -1.78
N ALA A 116 6.30 -5.66 -2.02
CA ALA A 116 4.87 -5.74 -2.33
C ALA A 116 4.64 -6.47 -3.67
N LEU A 117 5.48 -6.24 -4.68
CA LEU A 117 5.40 -6.92 -5.97
C LEU A 117 5.73 -8.42 -5.87
N LEU A 118 6.68 -8.81 -5.01
CA LEU A 118 6.92 -10.23 -4.71
C LEU A 118 5.66 -10.90 -4.13
N LEU A 119 4.97 -10.24 -3.20
CA LEU A 119 3.71 -10.74 -2.65
C LEU A 119 2.57 -10.75 -3.67
N HIS A 120 2.57 -9.79 -4.60
CA HIS A 120 1.63 -9.78 -5.72
C HIS A 120 1.78 -11.03 -6.59
N ASP A 121 3.00 -11.47 -6.87
CA ASP A 121 3.24 -12.68 -7.66
C ASP A 121 2.89 -13.94 -6.84
N TYR A 122 3.24 -13.96 -5.55
CA TYR A 122 2.87 -15.04 -4.63
C TYR A 122 1.36 -15.26 -4.52
N GLN A 123 0.54 -14.20 -4.54
CA GLN A 123 -0.91 -14.35 -4.36
C GLN A 123 -1.56 -15.28 -5.41
N TYR A 124 -0.97 -15.37 -6.61
CA TYR A 124 -1.46 -16.22 -7.70
C TYR A 124 -0.86 -17.63 -7.65
N ASN A 125 0.43 -17.74 -7.28
CA ASN A 125 1.19 -18.98 -7.40
C ASN A 125 1.27 -19.79 -6.10
N GLY A 126 1.25 -19.12 -4.94
CA GLY A 126 1.47 -19.76 -3.64
C GLY A 126 2.93 -20.15 -3.39
N PRO A 127 3.19 -21.05 -2.41
CA PRO A 127 4.53 -21.54 -2.13
C PRO A 127 5.08 -22.31 -3.33
N ASP A 128 6.32 -22.01 -3.71
CA ASP A 128 6.92 -22.47 -4.95
C ASP A 128 8.33 -23.03 -4.73
N PRO A 129 8.48 -24.32 -4.41
CA PRO A 129 9.76 -24.91 -4.00
C PRO A 129 10.89 -24.79 -5.05
N ASP A 130 10.57 -24.71 -6.35
CA ASP A 130 11.55 -24.52 -7.41
C ASP A 130 11.74 -23.04 -7.83
N MET A 131 10.92 -22.16 -7.26
CA MET A 131 10.95 -20.70 -7.42
C MET A 131 10.79 -20.21 -8.86
N ALA A 132 10.16 -21.01 -9.74
CA ALA A 132 9.93 -20.66 -11.14
C ALA A 132 8.91 -19.52 -11.32
N LEU A 133 7.87 -19.49 -10.48
CA LEU A 133 6.72 -18.59 -10.57
C LEU A 133 6.58 -17.66 -9.35
N SER A 134 7.13 -18.04 -8.19
CA SER A 134 7.19 -17.21 -7.00
C SER A 134 8.61 -17.14 -6.42
N LYS A 135 8.91 -16.07 -5.68
CA LYS A 135 10.17 -15.95 -4.94
C LYS A 135 10.10 -16.51 -3.52
N PHE A 136 9.00 -17.15 -3.16
CA PHE A 136 8.83 -17.80 -1.86
C PHE A 136 8.75 -19.30 -2.05
N GLY A 137 9.73 -20.04 -1.53
CA GLY A 137 9.76 -21.49 -1.55
C GLY A 137 8.78 -22.12 -0.57
N SER A 138 8.36 -21.36 0.45
CA SER A 138 7.50 -21.84 1.53
C SER A 138 6.40 -20.85 1.90
N ARG A 139 5.45 -21.29 2.74
CA ARG A 139 4.41 -20.41 3.28
C ARG A 139 4.97 -19.47 4.33
N GLU A 140 5.95 -19.94 5.09
CA GLU A 140 6.59 -19.27 6.21
C GLU A 140 7.34 -18.02 5.73
N GLU A 141 8.06 -18.11 4.61
CA GLU A 141 8.74 -16.97 4.00
C GLU A 141 7.74 -15.89 3.54
N ALA A 142 6.61 -16.30 2.95
CA ALA A 142 5.57 -15.36 2.53
C ALA A 142 4.87 -14.71 3.72
N VAL A 143 4.62 -15.46 4.80
CA VAL A 143 4.07 -14.94 6.07
C VAL A 143 4.97 -13.83 6.62
N GLU A 144 6.28 -14.05 6.69
CA GLU A 144 7.24 -13.05 7.18
C GLU A 144 7.19 -11.76 6.35
N TYR A 145 7.10 -11.88 5.02
CA TYR A 145 6.99 -10.71 4.14
C TYR A 145 5.66 -9.96 4.30
N VAL A 146 4.55 -10.68 4.49
CA VAL A 146 3.25 -10.06 4.79
C VAL A 146 3.30 -9.29 6.10
N LEU A 147 3.85 -9.88 7.17
CA LEU A 147 3.98 -9.23 8.47
C LEU A 147 4.84 -7.95 8.38
N ARG A 148 5.99 -8.03 7.70
CA ARG A 148 6.88 -6.89 7.49
C ARG A 148 6.21 -5.78 6.69
N LEU A 149 5.49 -6.12 5.62
CA LEU A 149 4.83 -5.12 4.78
C LEU A 149 3.66 -4.46 5.52
N ALA A 150 2.88 -5.21 6.30
CA ALA A 150 1.84 -4.65 7.16
C ALA A 150 2.42 -3.70 8.23
N GLY A 151 3.53 -4.07 8.86
CA GLY A 151 4.26 -3.21 9.80
C GLY A 151 4.82 -1.94 9.14
N GLU A 152 5.33 -2.05 7.91
CA GLU A 152 5.76 -0.90 7.11
C GLU A 152 4.62 0.06 6.83
N VAL A 153 3.46 -0.45 6.40
CA VAL A 153 2.25 0.34 6.16
C VAL A 153 1.86 1.10 7.43
N ALA A 154 1.80 0.41 8.58
CA ALA A 154 1.49 1.04 9.86
C ALA A 154 2.44 2.20 10.19
N ARG A 155 3.75 1.99 10.02
CA ARG A 155 4.77 3.01 10.31
C ARG A 155 4.65 4.23 9.39
N ARG A 156 4.45 4.01 8.08
CA ARG A 156 4.31 5.12 7.12
C ARG A 156 3.01 5.89 7.30
N VAL A 157 1.91 5.21 7.59
CA VAL A 157 0.65 5.90 7.87
C VAL A 157 0.76 6.75 9.15
N GLU A 158 1.47 6.28 10.17
CA GLU A 158 1.72 7.07 11.38
C GLU A 158 2.44 8.39 11.10
N THR A 159 3.48 8.39 10.26
CA THR A 159 4.21 9.63 9.93
C THR A 159 3.36 10.62 9.13
N LEU A 160 2.28 10.16 8.50
CA LEU A 160 1.36 10.96 7.70
C LEU A 160 0.15 11.49 8.50
N ARG A 161 0.00 11.15 9.79
CA ARG A 161 -1.14 11.57 10.63
C ARG A 161 -1.37 13.08 10.62
N GLY A 162 -0.30 13.87 10.69
CA GLY A 162 -0.38 15.35 10.66
C GLY A 162 -0.74 15.95 9.30
N ARG A 163 -0.94 15.11 8.27
CA ARG A 163 -1.22 15.53 6.89
C ARG A 163 -2.68 15.30 6.49
N VAL A 164 -3.54 14.83 7.40
CA VAL A 164 -4.97 14.58 7.16
C VAL A 164 -5.85 15.40 8.11
N LYS A 165 -7.11 15.66 7.71
CA LYS A 165 -8.04 16.50 8.48
C LYS A 165 -8.72 15.74 9.62
N ARG A 166 -9.02 14.44 9.46
CA ARG A 166 -9.70 13.63 10.49
C ARG A 166 -8.84 12.46 10.94
N PRO A 167 -7.90 12.68 11.89
CA PRO A 167 -7.00 11.63 12.36
C PRO A 167 -7.73 10.56 13.19
N ASP A 168 -8.90 10.82 13.78
CA ASP A 168 -9.53 9.88 14.73
C ASP A 168 -9.86 8.49 14.14
N GLU A 169 -10.46 8.44 12.94
CA GLU A 169 -10.73 7.15 12.27
C GLU A 169 -9.42 6.44 11.90
N LEU A 170 -8.41 7.22 11.47
CA LEU A 170 -7.09 6.72 11.10
C LEU A 170 -6.35 6.14 12.31
N ASP A 171 -6.42 6.83 13.44
CA ASP A 171 -5.79 6.46 14.71
C ASP A 171 -6.37 5.16 15.24
N LYS A 172 -7.71 5.03 15.18
CA LYS A 172 -8.39 3.80 15.52
C LYS A 172 -7.94 2.63 14.63
N ALA A 173 -7.93 2.82 13.30
CA ALA A 173 -7.51 1.77 12.37
C ALA A 173 -6.03 1.39 12.57
N LEU A 174 -5.17 2.36 12.88
CA LEU A 174 -3.75 2.14 13.15
C LEU A 174 -3.55 1.37 14.45
N ALA A 175 -4.28 1.71 15.51
CA ALA A 175 -4.27 0.99 16.78
C ALA A 175 -4.73 -0.46 16.61
N GLU A 176 -5.80 -0.70 15.84
CA GLU A 176 -6.28 -2.05 15.52
C GLU A 176 -5.23 -2.87 14.75
N LEU A 177 -4.56 -2.27 13.75
CA LEU A 177 -3.48 -2.95 13.01
C LEU A 177 -2.29 -3.29 13.90
N ARG A 178 -1.86 -2.36 14.77
CA ARG A 178 -0.77 -2.59 15.72
C ARG A 178 -1.10 -3.69 16.72
N GLY A 179 -2.33 -3.70 17.23
CA GLY A 179 -2.82 -4.76 18.10
C GLY A 179 -2.75 -6.13 17.42
N ALA A 180 -3.09 -6.21 16.13
CA ALA A 180 -2.99 -7.45 15.36
C ALA A 180 -1.53 -7.88 15.06
N LEU A 181 -0.62 -6.92 14.83
CA LEU A 181 0.82 -7.20 14.63
C LEU A 181 1.53 -7.68 15.89
N GLY A 182 0.99 -7.38 17.07
CA GLY A 182 1.57 -7.77 18.37
C GLY A 182 1.05 -9.10 18.92
N ARG A 183 0.21 -9.81 18.17
CA ARG A 183 -0.27 -11.17 18.51
C ARG A 183 0.67 -12.21 17.93
#